data_AF-A0A7S3L5D1-F1
#
_entry.id   AF-A0A7S3L5D1-F1
#
_cell.length_a   1.000
_cell.length_b   1.000
_cell.length_c   1.000
_cell.angle_alpha   90.00
_cell.angle_beta   90.00
_cell.angle_gamma   90.00
#
_symmetry.space_group_name_H-M   'P 1'
#
loop_
_entity.id
_entity.type
_entity.pdbx_description
1 polymer ?
#
loop_
_entity_poly.entity_id
_entity_poly.type
_entity_poly.pdbx_seq_one_letter_code
_entity_poly.pdbx_strand_id
1 'polypeptide(L)'
;MKLLDCRLQGATAIITSVAGEFTAAGKFELCALTAGGVLQLYEIVKGGGGGDEGQDDDDEEIGVRLQFRGRCETRSILRSAVAVRWTGASRDMIALGSDSGALSIVEWNTTDANNHHHASAGATCKPVHVVDFGKTGVRRGVPGQYIAADPAGRALCVAAVEKTKLVYVLNRNAAGEPTLASPLEAHRSRTLTVDLVGLDNGYDNPMFAVLELVYPTAEDEEETSQQQGTAAAA
;
A
#
# COMPACT_ATOMS: atom_id res chain seq x y z
N MET A 1 -10.53 7.52 34.88
CA MET A 1 -9.67 8.14 33.83
C MET A 1 -9.93 9.63 33.84
N LYS A 2 -8.91 10.50 33.89
CA LYS A 2 -9.06 11.98 34.02
C LYS A 2 -8.45 12.79 32.86
N LEU A 3 -7.98 12.12 31.81
CA LEU A 3 -7.34 12.77 30.67
C LEU A 3 -8.04 12.36 29.38
N LEU A 4 -8.14 13.30 28.44
CA LEU A 4 -8.69 13.11 27.10
C LEU A 4 -7.58 13.46 26.09
N ASP A 5 -7.25 12.52 25.22
CA ASP A 5 -6.33 12.76 24.11
C ASP A 5 -7.13 13.36 22.94
N CYS A 6 -6.71 14.54 22.47
CA CYS A 6 -7.34 15.27 21.38
C CYS A 6 -6.27 15.80 20.42
N ARG A 7 -6.42 15.47 19.14
CA ARG A 7 -5.49 15.87 18.08
C ARG A 7 -6.08 17.06 17.31
N LEU A 8 -5.59 18.27 17.61
CA LEU A 8 -6.05 19.50 16.94
C LEU A 8 -5.59 19.58 15.48
N GLN A 9 -4.33 19.22 15.23
CA GLN A 9 -3.76 19.13 13.88
C GLN A 9 -3.15 17.75 13.67
N GLY A 10 -3.52 17.10 12.58
CA GLY A 10 -2.96 15.81 12.18
C GLY A 10 -1.51 15.93 11.72
N ALA A 11 -0.78 14.81 11.76
CA ALA A 11 0.52 14.73 11.09
C ALA A 11 0.34 15.00 9.58
N THR A 12 1.15 15.90 9.04
CA THR A 12 1.12 16.30 7.62
C THR A 12 2.21 15.64 6.79
N ALA A 13 3.20 15.00 7.43
CA ALA A 13 4.26 14.26 6.75
C ALA A 13 3.68 13.03 6.04
N ILE A 14 3.82 12.99 4.72
CA ILE A 14 3.44 11.87 3.86
C ILE A 14 4.60 10.89 3.81
N ILE A 15 4.35 9.64 4.20
CA ILE A 15 5.32 8.54 4.12
C ILE A 15 5.37 8.00 2.69
N THR A 16 4.19 7.75 2.12
CA THR A 16 4.01 7.28 0.74
C THR A 16 2.62 7.66 0.26
N SER A 17 2.43 7.66 -1.05
CA SER A 17 1.14 7.90 -1.69
C SER A 17 0.91 6.90 -2.81
N VAL A 18 -0.33 6.47 -2.96
CA VAL A 18 -0.75 5.55 -4.01
C VAL A 18 -1.83 6.22 -4.85
N ALA A 19 -1.66 6.19 -6.17
CA ALA A 19 -2.67 6.66 -7.11
C ALA A 19 -3.60 5.50 -7.54
N GLY A 20 -4.87 5.81 -7.79
CA GLY A 20 -5.84 4.82 -8.24
C GLY A 20 -7.25 5.40 -8.37
N GLU A 21 -8.16 4.55 -8.81
CA GLU A 21 -9.60 4.80 -8.91
C GLU A 21 -10.30 4.19 -7.70
N PHE A 22 -10.21 4.83 -6.53
CA PHE A 22 -10.62 4.23 -5.27
C PHE A 22 -12.13 4.35 -5.02
N THR A 23 -12.72 5.51 -5.31
CA THR A 23 -14.14 5.78 -5.04
C THR A 23 -15.04 5.46 -6.23
N ALA A 24 -14.57 5.65 -7.45
CA ALA A 24 -15.31 5.35 -8.67
C ALA A 24 -14.36 5.15 -9.87
N ALA A 25 -14.79 4.33 -10.83
CA ALA A 25 -14.07 4.14 -12.10
C ALA A 25 -13.90 5.47 -12.84
N GLY A 26 -12.73 5.68 -13.46
CA GLY A 26 -12.39 6.91 -14.18
C GLY A 26 -12.04 8.12 -13.30
N LYS A 27 -12.17 8.02 -11.97
CA LYS A 27 -11.66 9.06 -11.06
C LYS A 27 -10.20 8.82 -10.75
N PHE A 28 -9.36 9.83 -10.96
CA PHE A 28 -7.96 9.75 -10.58
C PHE A 28 -7.75 10.37 -9.19
N GLU A 29 -7.47 9.51 -8.22
CA GLU A 29 -7.35 9.86 -6.80
C GLU A 29 -5.99 9.46 -6.23
N LEU A 30 -5.60 10.12 -5.15
CA LEU A 30 -4.36 9.87 -4.41
C LEU A 30 -4.73 9.53 -2.96
N CYS A 31 -4.31 8.35 -2.50
CA CYS A 31 -4.35 8.00 -1.09
C CYS A 31 -2.96 8.19 -0.48
N ALA A 32 -2.82 9.16 0.42
CA ALA A 32 -1.61 9.44 1.16
C ALA A 32 -1.62 8.72 2.52
N LEU A 33 -0.51 8.05 2.84
CA LEU A 33 -0.23 7.50 4.16
C LEU A 33 0.57 8.53 4.94
N THR A 34 0.08 8.95 6.11
CA THR A 34 0.79 9.93 6.94
C THR A 34 1.40 9.30 8.20
N ALA A 35 2.47 9.93 8.69
CA ALA A 35 3.25 9.47 9.86
C ALA A 35 2.44 9.30 11.17
N GLY A 36 1.19 9.77 11.20
CA GLY A 36 0.28 9.62 12.34
C GLY A 36 -0.61 8.38 12.32
N GLY A 37 -0.38 7.45 11.38
CA GLY A 37 -1.24 6.28 11.19
C GLY A 37 -2.57 6.65 10.55
N VAL A 38 -2.53 7.51 9.53
CA VAL A 38 -3.71 8.06 8.90
C VAL A 38 -3.64 7.86 7.40
N LEU A 39 -4.74 7.38 6.81
CA LEU A 39 -4.97 7.41 5.37
C LEU A 39 -5.76 8.66 5.01
N GLN A 40 -5.32 9.40 4.01
CA GLN A 40 -5.99 10.59 3.50
C GLN A 40 -6.22 10.44 2.01
N LEU A 41 -7.47 10.55 1.58
CA LEU A 41 -7.86 10.46 0.18
C LEU A 41 -8.04 11.87 -0.41
N TYR A 42 -7.44 12.08 -1.57
CA TYR A 42 -7.52 13.30 -2.36
C TYR A 42 -7.97 12.98 -3.78
N GLU A 43 -8.82 13.82 -4.35
CA GLU A 43 -9.19 13.78 -5.77
C GLU A 43 -8.43 14.88 -6.52
N ILE A 44 -7.89 14.56 -7.69
CA ILE A 44 -7.27 15.56 -8.55
C ILE A 44 -8.36 16.21 -9.40
N VAL A 45 -8.64 17.49 -9.15
CA VAL A 45 -9.69 18.25 -9.84
C VAL A 45 -9.02 19.30 -10.73
N LYS A 46 -9.39 19.31 -12.02
CA LYS A 46 -9.04 20.40 -12.94
C LYS A 46 -10.02 21.55 -12.72
N GLY A 47 -9.52 22.74 -12.42
CA GLY A 47 -10.32 23.96 -12.40
C GLY A 47 -10.70 24.35 -13.81
N GLY A 48 -12.00 24.52 -14.05
CA GLY A 48 -12.56 25.11 -15.26
C GLY A 48 -14.05 25.42 -15.05
N GLY A 49 -14.45 26.66 -15.30
CA GLY A 49 -15.84 27.06 -15.48
C GLY A 49 -16.75 27.02 -14.25
N GLY A 50 -16.31 27.61 -13.13
CA GLY A 50 -17.20 28.07 -12.07
C GLY A 50 -17.37 29.59 -12.11
N GLY A 51 -17.41 30.17 -13.31
CA GLY A 51 -17.72 31.58 -13.49
C GLY A 51 -19.16 31.83 -13.08
N ASP A 52 -19.33 32.73 -12.12
CA ASP A 52 -20.53 33.54 -12.03
C ASP A 52 -20.82 34.07 -13.45
N GLU A 53 -22.06 33.92 -13.93
CA GLU A 53 -22.46 34.30 -15.29
C GLU A 53 -22.27 35.82 -15.49
N GLY A 54 -21.07 36.28 -15.86
CA GLY A 54 -20.86 37.72 -16.08
C GLY A 54 -19.45 38.27 -16.25
N GLN A 55 -18.38 37.48 -16.26
CA GLN A 55 -17.02 38.01 -16.42
C GLN A 55 -16.34 37.45 -17.68
N ASP A 56 -16.19 38.31 -18.69
CA ASP A 56 -15.36 38.05 -19.87
C ASP A 56 -13.88 38.01 -19.44
N ASP A 57 -13.38 36.83 -19.08
CA ASP A 57 -11.96 36.63 -18.73
C ASP A 57 -11.30 35.71 -19.77
N ASP A 58 -10.56 36.31 -20.71
CA ASP A 58 -9.73 35.63 -21.73
C ASP A 58 -8.49 34.90 -21.15
N ASP A 59 -8.38 34.77 -19.82
CA ASP A 59 -7.25 34.18 -19.10
C ASP A 59 -7.70 33.14 -18.04
N GLU A 60 -8.58 32.19 -18.39
CA GLU A 60 -8.89 31.04 -17.51
C GLU A 60 -7.65 30.14 -17.34
N GLU A 61 -6.81 30.43 -16.34
CA GLU A 61 -5.74 29.54 -15.90
C GLU A 61 -6.37 28.24 -15.37
N ILE A 62 -6.18 27.13 -16.10
CA ILE A 62 -6.63 25.79 -15.71
C ILE A 62 -5.89 25.38 -14.43
N GLY A 63 -6.41 25.77 -13.27
CA GLY A 63 -5.83 25.46 -11.97
C GLY A 63 -6.09 24.01 -11.57
N VAL A 64 -5.07 23.14 -11.56
CA VAL A 64 -5.20 21.79 -11.01
C VAL A 64 -5.06 21.84 -9.49
N ARG A 65 -6.03 21.30 -8.75
CA ARG A 65 -6.01 21.25 -7.28
C ARG A 65 -6.30 19.87 -6.73
N LEU A 66 -5.71 19.55 -5.57
CA LEU A 66 -6.05 18.36 -4.79
C LEU A 66 -7.21 18.67 -3.85
N GLN A 67 -8.37 18.06 -4.08
CA GLN A 67 -9.51 18.17 -3.20
C GLN A 67 -9.52 17.03 -2.19
N PHE A 68 -9.46 17.35 -0.90
CA PHE A 68 -9.60 16.36 0.16
C PHE A 68 -10.99 15.70 0.12
N ARG A 69 -11.02 14.36 0.18
CA ARG A 69 -12.24 13.55 0.11
C ARG A 69 -12.52 12.80 1.40
N GLY A 70 -11.50 12.30 2.08
CA GLY A 70 -11.72 11.44 3.24
C GLY A 70 -10.48 11.19 4.05
N ARG A 71 -10.68 10.79 5.31
CA ARG A 71 -9.63 10.44 6.26
C ARG A 71 -10.01 9.18 7.03
N CYS A 72 -9.04 8.32 7.28
CA CYS A 72 -9.19 7.13 8.11
C CYS A 72 -8.02 7.01 9.10
N GLU A 73 -8.32 6.97 10.40
CA GLU A 73 -7.33 6.66 11.43
C GLU A 73 -7.17 5.15 11.53
N THR A 74 -5.97 4.64 11.26
CA THR A 74 -5.68 3.21 11.39
C THR A 74 -5.20 2.84 12.79
N ARG A 75 -4.69 3.82 13.55
CA ARG A 75 -4.01 3.62 14.85
C ARG A 75 -2.86 2.61 14.75
N SER A 76 -2.20 2.57 13.60
CA SER A 76 -1.05 1.72 13.31
C SER A 76 0.09 2.54 12.71
N ILE A 77 1.30 2.05 12.79
CA ILE A 77 2.45 2.59 12.07
C ILE A 77 2.37 2.07 10.64
N LEU A 78 1.94 2.93 9.72
CA LEU A 78 1.87 2.63 8.30
C LEU A 78 3.29 2.63 7.71
N ARG A 79 3.62 1.63 6.89
CA ARG A 79 4.98 1.43 6.36
C ARG A 79 5.01 1.35 4.85
N SER A 80 4.05 0.66 4.26
CA SER A 80 3.97 0.45 2.81
C SER A 80 2.53 0.35 2.35
N ALA A 81 2.29 0.70 1.09
CA ALA A 81 0.98 0.58 0.47
C ALA A 81 1.11 0.34 -1.03
N VAL A 82 0.14 -0.37 -1.61
CA VAL A 82 0.02 -0.56 -3.06
C VAL A 82 -1.47 -0.59 -3.45
N ALA A 83 -1.79 -0.02 -4.60
CA ALA A 83 -3.12 -0.14 -5.18
C ALA A 83 -3.26 -1.54 -5.80
N VAL A 84 -4.41 -2.15 -5.63
CA VAL A 84 -4.71 -3.44 -6.22
C VAL A 84 -6.14 -3.44 -6.72
N ARG A 85 -6.30 -3.74 -8.01
CA ARG A 85 -7.61 -3.96 -8.63
C ARG A 85 -7.85 -5.44 -8.70
N TRP A 86 -8.87 -5.96 -8.02
CA TRP A 86 -9.26 -7.35 -8.24
C TRP A 86 -9.61 -7.57 -9.70
N THR A 87 -9.23 -8.71 -10.27
CA THR A 87 -9.59 -9.02 -11.66
C THR A 87 -11.11 -8.88 -11.87
N GLY A 88 -11.53 -8.10 -12.86
CA GLY A 88 -12.93 -7.77 -13.14
C GLY A 88 -13.58 -6.72 -12.21
N ALA A 89 -12.81 -6.06 -11.34
CA ALA A 89 -13.31 -4.97 -10.50
C ALA A 89 -13.22 -3.65 -11.27
N SER A 90 -14.13 -2.72 -10.94
CA SER A 90 -14.15 -1.36 -11.51
C SER A 90 -13.41 -0.34 -10.65
N ARG A 91 -13.00 -0.70 -9.44
CA ARG A 91 -12.34 0.18 -8.47
C ARG A 91 -11.10 -0.48 -7.88
N ASP A 92 -10.14 0.36 -7.52
CA ASP A 92 -8.94 -0.03 -6.81
C ASP A 92 -9.20 -0.13 -5.30
N MET A 93 -8.61 -1.14 -4.70
CA MET A 93 -8.45 -1.26 -3.25
C MET A 93 -7.01 -0.92 -2.89
N ILE A 94 -6.74 -0.73 -1.60
CA ILE A 94 -5.40 -0.44 -1.11
C ILE A 94 -4.97 -1.55 -0.16
N ALA A 95 -3.91 -2.25 -0.53
CA ALA A 95 -3.23 -3.18 0.35
C ALA A 95 -2.18 -2.43 1.17
N LEU A 96 -2.13 -2.68 2.48
CA LEU A 96 -1.34 -1.95 3.45
C LEU A 96 -0.42 -2.89 4.23
N GLY A 97 0.84 -2.49 4.34
CA GLY A 97 1.80 -3.02 5.31
C GLY A 97 1.91 -2.06 6.50
N SER A 98 1.74 -2.58 7.71
CA SER A 98 1.87 -1.83 8.96
C SER A 98 2.61 -2.64 10.03
N ASP A 99 2.58 -2.16 11.28
CA ASP A 99 3.07 -2.87 12.45
C ASP A 99 2.03 -3.81 13.08
N SER A 100 0.86 -4.03 12.47
CA SER A 100 -0.17 -4.92 13.02
C SER A 100 0.22 -6.41 13.02
N GLY A 101 1.19 -6.81 12.18
CA GLY A 101 1.45 -8.22 11.92
C GLY A 101 0.40 -8.89 11.02
N ALA A 102 -0.36 -8.08 10.27
CA ALA A 102 -1.41 -8.51 9.37
C ALA A 102 -1.34 -7.79 8.01
N LEU A 103 -1.84 -8.45 6.96
CA LEU A 103 -2.09 -7.83 5.67
C LEU A 103 -3.50 -7.21 5.73
N SER A 104 -3.57 -5.89 5.60
CA SER A 104 -4.84 -5.16 5.59
C SER A 104 -5.14 -4.66 4.18
N ILE A 105 -6.29 -5.03 3.63
CA ILE A 105 -6.81 -4.50 2.37
C ILE A 105 -8.02 -3.64 2.71
N VAL A 106 -7.99 -2.38 2.29
CA VAL A 106 -9.04 -1.40 2.57
C VAL A 106 -9.67 -0.89 1.28
N GLU A 107 -10.93 -0.50 1.38
CA GLU A 107 -11.71 0.08 0.29
C GLU A 107 -12.24 1.45 0.72
N TRP A 108 -12.25 2.40 -0.23
CA TRP A 108 -12.92 3.68 -0.09
C TRP A 108 -14.30 3.64 -0.71
N ASN A 109 -15.31 4.09 0.04
CA ASN A 109 -16.68 4.20 -0.41
C ASN A 109 -17.15 5.64 -0.31
N THR A 110 -17.86 6.12 -1.32
CA THR A 110 -18.54 7.41 -1.27
C THR A 110 -19.70 7.34 -0.28
N THR A 111 -19.73 8.23 0.70
CA THR A 111 -20.94 8.41 1.52
C THR A 111 -21.89 9.34 0.78
N ASP A 112 -23.15 8.91 0.61
CA ASP A 112 -24.20 9.75 0.04
C ASP A 112 -24.34 11.07 0.81
N ALA A 113 -24.59 12.15 0.06
CA ALA A 113 -24.81 13.50 0.60
C ALA A 113 -26.04 13.62 1.53
N ASN A 114 -26.87 12.57 1.61
CA ASN A 114 -28.11 12.56 2.41
C ASN A 114 -27.90 12.20 3.89
N ASN A 115 -26.67 11.88 4.32
CA ASN A 115 -26.39 11.68 5.74
C ASN A 115 -25.99 13.01 6.39
N HIS A 116 -27.01 13.75 6.84
CA HIS A 116 -26.97 15.14 7.31
C HIS A 116 -26.04 15.45 8.53
N HIS A 117 -25.26 14.49 9.02
CA HIS A 117 -24.37 14.67 10.18
C HIS A 117 -22.90 14.99 9.83
N HIS A 118 -22.49 14.89 8.57
CA HIS A 118 -21.15 15.30 8.13
C HIS A 118 -21.24 16.21 6.90
N ALA A 119 -20.82 17.47 7.07
CA ALA A 119 -21.07 18.60 6.15
C ALA A 119 -20.31 18.59 4.80
N SER A 120 -19.93 17.43 4.26
CA SER A 120 -19.53 17.31 2.84
C SER A 120 -19.68 15.87 2.39
N ALA A 121 -20.08 15.64 1.14
CA ALA A 121 -19.98 14.34 0.46
C ALA A 121 -18.53 13.80 0.58
N GLY A 122 -18.30 13.00 1.62
CA GLY A 122 -16.99 12.49 1.99
C GLY A 122 -16.81 11.04 1.52
N ALA A 123 -15.58 10.57 1.51
CA ALA A 123 -15.25 9.17 1.34
C ALA A 123 -14.99 8.54 2.72
N THR A 124 -15.50 7.32 2.92
CA THR A 124 -15.23 6.50 4.11
C THR A 124 -14.37 5.32 3.74
N CYS A 125 -13.40 4.98 4.59
CA CYS A 125 -12.52 3.84 4.39
C CYS A 125 -12.96 2.70 5.29
N LYS A 126 -13.02 1.48 4.75
CA LYS A 126 -13.34 0.27 5.52
C LYS A 126 -12.34 -0.84 5.19
N PRO A 127 -11.89 -1.62 6.19
CA PRO A 127 -11.16 -2.85 5.92
C PRO A 127 -12.09 -3.86 5.24
N VAL A 128 -11.62 -4.46 4.15
CA VAL A 128 -12.30 -5.55 3.43
C VAL A 128 -11.69 -6.90 3.83
N HIS A 129 -10.36 -6.97 3.87
CA HIS A 129 -9.64 -8.13 4.37
C HIS A 129 -8.60 -7.71 5.39
N VAL A 130 -8.52 -8.45 6.50
CA VAL A 130 -7.44 -8.36 7.48
C VAL A 130 -7.02 -9.79 7.78
N VAL A 131 -5.81 -10.16 7.37
CA VAL A 131 -5.29 -11.52 7.56
C VAL A 131 -3.99 -11.47 8.33
N ASP A 132 -4.02 -12.03 9.53
CA ASP A 132 -2.88 -12.08 10.44
C ASP A 132 -1.84 -13.09 9.91
N PHE A 133 -0.57 -12.70 9.98
CA PHE A 133 0.55 -13.57 9.60
C PHE A 133 1.71 -13.55 10.60
N GLY A 134 1.67 -12.67 11.60
CA GLY A 134 2.79 -12.49 12.50
C GLY A 134 2.44 -11.73 13.77
N LYS A 135 3.49 -11.43 14.54
CA LYS A 135 3.37 -10.64 15.78
C LYS A 135 3.35 -9.16 15.45
N THR A 136 2.67 -8.39 16.28
CA THR A 136 2.65 -6.92 16.22
C THR A 136 4.05 -6.31 16.45
N GLY A 137 4.23 -5.10 15.93
CA GLY A 137 5.45 -4.28 16.01
C GLY A 137 6.28 -4.28 14.72
N VAL A 138 7.12 -3.25 14.58
CA VAL A 138 8.09 -3.14 13.48
C VAL A 138 9.27 -4.08 13.76
N ARG A 139 9.26 -5.27 13.15
CA ARG A 139 10.28 -6.31 13.38
C ARG A 139 11.06 -6.63 12.11
N ARG A 140 12.28 -7.15 12.30
CA ARG A 140 13.22 -7.52 11.23
C ARG A 140 12.66 -8.60 10.29
N GLY A 141 12.05 -9.65 10.86
CA GLY A 141 11.55 -10.82 10.13
C GLY A 141 10.02 -10.91 10.00
N VAL A 142 9.27 -9.88 10.41
CA VAL A 142 7.81 -9.84 10.20
C VAL A 142 7.50 -8.96 8.98
N PRO A 143 6.74 -9.46 7.99
CA PRO A 143 6.40 -8.70 6.80
C PRO A 143 5.63 -7.40 7.10
N GLY A 144 5.73 -6.45 6.17
CA GLY A 144 5.05 -5.16 6.25
C GLY A 144 5.91 -3.97 5.81
N GLN A 145 7.23 -4.16 5.65
CA GLN A 145 8.11 -3.12 5.12
C GLN A 145 7.89 -2.91 3.62
N TYR A 146 7.71 -4.01 2.89
CA TYR A 146 7.55 -4.00 1.44
C TYR A 146 6.25 -4.70 1.07
N ILE A 147 5.56 -4.14 0.09
CA ILE A 147 4.36 -4.71 -0.49
C ILE A 147 4.35 -4.44 -1.99
N ALA A 148 3.98 -5.44 -2.78
CA ALA A 148 3.81 -5.32 -4.21
C ALA A 148 2.57 -6.09 -4.67
N ALA A 149 1.93 -5.58 -5.73
CA ALA A 149 0.79 -6.22 -6.37
C ALA A 149 1.18 -6.66 -7.77
N ASP A 150 0.63 -7.80 -8.20
CA ASP A 150 0.56 -8.17 -9.61
C ASP A 150 -0.32 -7.14 -10.35
N PRO A 151 0.16 -6.53 -11.46
CA PRO A 151 -0.60 -5.50 -12.18
C PRO A 151 -1.97 -5.96 -12.68
N ALA A 152 -2.14 -7.25 -12.96
CA ALA A 152 -3.42 -7.84 -13.37
C ALA A 152 -4.35 -8.22 -12.19
N GLY A 153 -3.93 -7.94 -10.95
CA GLY A 153 -4.80 -8.08 -9.78
C GLY A 153 -4.96 -9.51 -9.26
N ARG A 154 -3.99 -10.39 -9.52
CA ARG A 154 -4.08 -11.83 -9.22
C ARG A 154 -3.30 -12.25 -7.97
N ALA A 155 -2.31 -11.46 -7.56
CA ALA A 155 -1.47 -11.77 -6.41
C ALA A 155 -0.96 -10.51 -5.69
N LEU A 156 -0.69 -10.65 -4.40
CA LEU A 156 0.03 -9.67 -3.57
C LEU A 156 1.23 -10.35 -2.93
N CYS A 157 2.37 -9.68 -2.90
CA CYS A 157 3.54 -10.10 -2.14
C CYS A 157 3.80 -9.11 -1.01
N VAL A 158 3.91 -9.59 0.23
CA VAL A 158 4.39 -8.82 1.38
C VAL A 158 5.71 -9.38 1.86
N ALA A 159 6.66 -8.50 2.15
CA ALA A 159 7.98 -8.90 2.61
C ALA A 159 8.45 -8.13 3.85
N ALA A 160 9.24 -8.84 4.64
CA ALA A 160 10.03 -8.27 5.72
C ALA A 160 11.37 -7.76 5.18
N VAL A 161 12.09 -7.01 6.03
CA VAL A 161 13.47 -6.59 5.75
C VAL A 161 14.40 -7.79 5.59
N GLU A 162 14.13 -8.88 6.31
CA GLU A 162 14.92 -10.09 6.20
C GLU A 162 14.04 -11.34 6.16
N LYS A 163 14.47 -12.32 5.38
CA LYS A 163 13.99 -13.71 5.34
C LYS A 163 12.57 -13.90 4.82
N THR A 164 11.59 -13.29 5.47
CA THR A 164 10.19 -13.65 5.34
C THR A 164 9.53 -12.90 4.18
N LYS A 165 8.96 -13.65 3.24
CA LYS A 165 8.12 -13.17 2.15
C LYS A 165 6.89 -14.07 2.05
N LEU A 166 5.72 -13.47 1.89
CA LEU A 166 4.44 -14.16 1.78
C LEU A 166 3.71 -13.67 0.54
N VAL A 167 3.22 -14.60 -0.27
CA VAL A 167 2.45 -14.30 -1.47
C VAL A 167 1.01 -14.75 -1.27
N TYR A 168 0.06 -13.83 -1.44
CA TYR A 168 -1.37 -14.09 -1.36
C TYR A 168 -1.95 -14.12 -2.76
N VAL A 169 -2.74 -15.16 -3.05
CA VAL A 169 -3.50 -15.25 -4.31
C VAL A 169 -4.84 -14.57 -4.13
N LEU A 170 -5.17 -13.69 -5.06
CA LEU A 170 -6.40 -12.90 -5.12
C LEU A 170 -7.39 -13.62 -6.05
N ASN A 171 -8.55 -13.98 -5.53
CA ASN A 171 -9.56 -14.74 -6.27
C ASN A 171 -10.95 -14.14 -6.10
N ARG A 172 -11.90 -14.59 -6.93
CA ARG A 172 -13.32 -14.31 -6.70
C ARG A 172 -14.06 -15.59 -6.35
N ASN A 173 -15.02 -15.48 -5.43
CA ASN A 173 -15.97 -16.57 -5.22
C ASN A 173 -17.01 -16.61 -6.36
N ALA A 174 -17.89 -17.62 -6.33
CA ALA A 174 -18.96 -17.77 -7.32
C ALA A 174 -19.96 -16.60 -7.34
N ALA A 175 -20.06 -15.83 -6.24
CA ALA A 175 -20.87 -14.61 -6.15
C ALA A 175 -20.14 -13.36 -6.68
N GLY A 176 -18.89 -13.49 -7.11
CA GLY A 176 -18.07 -12.39 -7.63
C GLY A 176 -17.41 -11.54 -6.54
N GLU A 177 -17.50 -11.93 -5.28
CA GLU A 177 -16.89 -11.24 -4.15
C GLU A 177 -15.38 -11.54 -4.07
N PRO A 178 -14.54 -10.58 -3.66
CA PRO A 178 -13.11 -10.78 -3.50
C PRO A 178 -12.82 -11.77 -2.37
N THR A 179 -11.88 -12.69 -2.62
CA THR A 179 -11.41 -13.69 -1.67
C THR A 179 -9.89 -13.78 -1.68
N LEU A 180 -9.32 -14.01 -0.51
CA LEU A 180 -7.88 -14.13 -0.31
C LEU A 180 -7.53 -15.57 0.06
N ALA A 181 -6.62 -16.20 -0.68
CA ALA A 181 -6.12 -17.52 -0.34
C ALA A 181 -5.13 -17.45 0.84
N SER A 182 -4.86 -18.59 1.47
CA SER A 182 -3.76 -18.72 2.43
C SER A 182 -2.41 -18.37 1.78
N PRO A 183 -1.48 -17.78 2.54
CA PRO A 183 -0.22 -17.31 1.97
C PRO A 183 0.67 -18.47 1.53
N LEU A 184 1.36 -18.26 0.41
CA LEU A 184 2.47 -19.07 -0.05
C LEU A 184 3.77 -18.48 0.51
N GLU A 185 4.59 -19.31 1.12
CA GLU A 185 5.84 -18.87 1.76
C GLU A 185 7.01 -18.90 0.78
N ALA A 186 7.70 -17.77 0.64
CA ALA A 186 8.92 -17.63 -0.15
C ALA A 186 10.10 -17.21 0.75
N HIS A 187 10.32 -17.98 1.82
CA HIS A 187 11.31 -17.64 2.84
C HIS A 187 12.73 -17.94 2.39
N ARG A 188 13.63 -16.97 2.56
CA ARG A 188 15.05 -17.14 2.24
C ARG A 188 15.92 -16.65 3.38
N SER A 189 16.45 -17.58 4.19
CA SER A 189 17.34 -17.25 5.31
C SER A 189 18.56 -16.45 4.83
N ARG A 190 19.11 -15.64 5.73
CA ARG A 190 20.32 -14.82 5.50
C ARG A 190 20.23 -13.85 4.31
N THR A 191 19.01 -13.40 4.02
CA THR A 191 18.77 -12.55 2.87
C THR A 191 18.03 -11.30 3.30
N LEU A 192 18.67 -10.16 3.09
CA LEU A 192 18.08 -8.84 3.24
C LEU A 192 17.32 -8.47 1.97
N THR A 193 16.08 -8.02 2.12
CA THR A 193 15.27 -7.43 1.05
C THR A 193 15.55 -5.93 1.02
N VAL A 194 15.93 -5.40 -0.14
CA VAL A 194 16.14 -3.97 -0.36
C VAL A 194 14.93 -3.32 -1.02
N ASP A 195 14.36 -4.01 -2.01
CA ASP A 195 13.17 -3.55 -2.75
C ASP A 195 12.37 -4.75 -3.31
N LEU A 196 11.08 -4.53 -3.59
CA LEU A 196 10.12 -5.51 -4.07
C LEU A 196 9.12 -4.86 -5.02
N VAL A 197 8.99 -5.40 -6.23
CA VAL A 197 8.04 -4.92 -7.24
C VAL A 197 7.31 -6.06 -7.92
N GLY A 198 6.07 -5.82 -8.35
CA GLY A 198 5.32 -6.72 -9.21
C GLY A 198 5.73 -6.51 -10.67
N LEU A 199 5.93 -7.60 -11.41
CA LEU A 199 6.26 -7.52 -12.83
C LEU A 199 5.00 -7.64 -13.67
N ASP A 200 4.86 -6.77 -14.66
CA ASP A 200 3.86 -6.93 -15.70
C ASP A 200 4.35 -7.97 -16.71
N ASN A 201 3.71 -9.14 -16.69
CA ASN A 201 3.92 -10.22 -17.65
C ASN A 201 2.61 -10.57 -18.39
N GLY A 202 1.67 -9.62 -18.47
CA GLY A 202 0.35 -9.85 -19.03
C GLY A 202 -0.45 -10.86 -18.22
N TYR A 203 -0.71 -12.03 -18.82
CA TYR A 203 -1.52 -13.10 -18.22
C TYR A 203 -0.73 -14.37 -17.89
N ASP A 204 0.60 -14.36 -18.04
CA ASP A 204 1.44 -15.44 -17.53
C ASP A 204 1.47 -15.42 -16.00
N ASN A 205 1.97 -16.48 -15.35
CA ASN A 205 1.95 -16.63 -13.90
C ASN A 205 2.52 -15.39 -13.18
N PRO A 206 1.84 -14.81 -12.18
CA PRO A 206 2.31 -13.60 -11.50
C PRO A 206 3.77 -13.70 -11.03
N MET A 207 4.56 -12.66 -11.32
CA MET A 207 5.96 -12.59 -10.95
C MET A 207 6.26 -11.37 -10.09
N PHE A 208 7.17 -11.54 -9.13
CA PHE A 208 7.69 -10.47 -8.30
C PHE A 208 9.21 -10.42 -8.44
N ALA A 209 9.75 -9.23 -8.71
CA ALA A 209 11.18 -8.98 -8.67
C ALA A 209 11.58 -8.44 -7.30
N VAL A 210 12.70 -8.93 -6.79
CA VAL A 210 13.23 -8.54 -5.48
C VAL A 210 14.71 -8.21 -5.61
N LEU A 211 15.12 -7.07 -5.05
CA LEU A 211 16.53 -6.78 -4.83
C LEU A 211 16.95 -7.37 -3.48
N GLU A 212 17.88 -8.31 -3.51
CA GLU A 212 18.31 -9.07 -2.33
C GLU A 212 19.82 -8.99 -2.10
N LEU A 213 20.21 -8.88 -0.83
CA LEU A 213 21.59 -9.05 -0.39
C LEU A 213 21.69 -10.29 0.50
N VAL A 214 22.42 -11.30 0.03
CA VAL A 214 22.72 -12.50 0.82
C VAL A 214 24.01 -12.26 1.60
N TYR A 215 23.96 -12.41 2.92
CA TYR A 215 25.15 -12.27 3.76
C TYR A 215 25.75 -13.64 4.14
N PRO A 216 27.09 -13.73 4.23
CA PRO A 216 27.80 -14.98 4.44
C PRO A 216 27.53 -15.58 5.83
N THR A 217 27.73 -16.90 5.97
CA THR A 217 27.91 -17.56 7.26
C THR A 217 29.37 -17.42 7.72
N ALA A 218 29.63 -17.77 8.98
CA ALA A 218 31.00 -17.95 9.46
C ALA A 218 31.78 -18.98 8.62
N GLU A 219 31.12 -20.05 8.16
CA GLU A 219 31.72 -21.07 7.28
C GLU A 219 32.09 -20.47 5.90
N ASP A 220 31.21 -19.66 5.32
CA ASP A 220 31.45 -18.98 4.04
C ASP A 220 32.67 -18.01 4.16
N GLU A 221 32.82 -17.35 5.31
CA GLU A 221 33.96 -16.44 5.59
C GLU A 221 35.29 -17.20 5.75
N GLU A 222 35.26 -18.37 6.41
CA GLU A 222 36.43 -19.24 6.57
C GLU A 222 36.93 -19.76 5.21
N GLU A 223 36.05 -20.21 4.32
CA GLU A 223 36.43 -20.64 2.97
C GLU A 223 37.02 -19.50 2.13
N THR A 224 36.45 -18.30 2.24
CA THR A 224 36.94 -17.11 1.52
C THR A 224 38.34 -16.70 2.01
N SER A 225 38.59 -16.80 3.32
CA SER A 225 39.90 -16.51 3.91
C SER A 225 40.98 -17.52 3.52
N GLN A 226 40.63 -18.81 3.41
CA GLN A 226 41.54 -19.87 2.97
C GLN A 226 41.89 -19.76 1.48
N GLN A 227 40.95 -19.37 0.63
CA GLN A 227 41.20 -19.12 -0.80
C GLN A 227 42.11 -17.90 -1.03
N GLN A 228 41.96 -16.83 -0.23
CA GLN A 228 42.87 -15.67 -0.32
C GLN A 228 44.28 -15.98 0.22
N GLY A 229 44.39 -16.77 1.29
CA GLY A 229 45.69 -17.20 1.83
C GLY A 229 46.47 -18.13 0.89
N THR A 230 45.79 -18.92 0.07
CA THR A 230 46.42 -19.80 -0.94
C THR A 230 46.81 -19.05 -2.21
N ALA A 231 46.03 -18.05 -2.63
CA ALA A 231 46.36 -17.19 -3.77
C ALA A 231 47.54 -16.24 -3.52
N ALA A 232 47.79 -15.85 -2.26
CA ALA A 232 48.95 -15.02 -1.88
C ALA A 232 50.25 -15.83 -1.70
N ALA A 233 50.18 -17.17 -1.72
CA ALA A 233 51.30 -18.08 -1.54
C ALA A 233 51.80 -18.71 -2.85
N ALA A 234 51.23 -18.32 -4.00
CA ALA A 234 51.64 -18.72 -5.35
C ALA A 234 52.23 -17.51 -6.11
#